data_AF-A0AAQ3UF68-F1
#
_entry.id   AF-A0AAQ3UF68-F1
#
_cell.length_a   1.000
_cell.length_b   1.000
_cell.length_c   1.000
_cell.angle_alpha   90.00
_cell.angle_beta   90.00
_cell.angle_gamma   90.00
#
_symmetry.space_group_name_H-M   'P 1'
#
loop_
_entity.id
_entity.type
_entity.pdbx_description
1 polymer ?
#
loop_
_entity_poly.entity_id
_entity_poly.type
_entity_poly.pdbx_seq_one_letter_code
_entity_poly.pdbx_strand_id
1 'polypeptide(L)'
;MILSALATSVGLNLALTVLLAAAYSLLRRRPQYVEVYAPRRPYAPLDEHWLAAAWRRSEEDIHAAAGLDGVIFLRIFVFWSFWAALGPAPLLPLCRSCSSPPNPIGSVPLLTGMRLGYRVVAQHQGVRGGRGARARGAPAGQLPGAPAEGDRLRRPAQQVHRSLQHLQRPGRLQQEYKYISGKRLDYFMTSKPLPQHFTVLVRAIPVSDGISVGDAVDKFFREYHSSTYLSHTVVHQTGKLRRLLIDAVHTF
;
A
#
# COMPACT_ATOMS: atom_id res chain seq x y z
N MET A 1 2.24 33.94 8.15
CA MET A 1 3.30 33.07 8.72
C MET A 1 3.35 31.68 8.08
N ILE A 2 2.24 31.03 7.76
CA ILE A 2 2.24 29.68 7.15
C ILE A 2 2.80 29.70 5.72
N LEU A 3 2.46 30.71 4.92
CA LEU A 3 2.90 30.80 3.51
C LEU A 3 4.42 30.97 3.37
N SER A 4 5.05 31.78 4.23
CA SER A 4 6.50 31.98 4.23
C SER A 4 7.24 30.72 4.70
N ALA A 5 6.70 29.99 5.68
CA ALA A 5 7.24 28.71 6.11
C ALA A 5 7.12 27.63 5.02
N LEU A 6 5.97 27.55 4.33
CA LEU A 6 5.76 26.64 3.19
C LEU A 6 6.73 26.97 2.05
N ALA A 7 6.84 28.25 1.68
CA ALA A 7 7.73 28.70 0.61
C ALA A 7 9.20 28.40 0.92
N THR A 8 9.64 28.61 2.17
CA THR A 8 11.01 28.29 2.60
C THR A 8 11.27 26.79 2.53
N SER A 9 10.33 25.96 2.96
CA SER A 9 10.44 24.50 2.91
C SER A 9 10.47 23.97 1.46
N VAL A 10 9.55 24.43 0.61
CA VAL A 10 9.53 24.08 -0.82
C VAL A 10 10.81 24.55 -1.51
N GLY A 11 11.28 25.77 -1.19
CA GLY A 11 12.53 26.31 -1.72
C GLY A 11 13.75 25.48 -1.36
N LEU A 12 13.91 25.10 -0.08
CA LEU A 12 15.01 24.25 0.37
C LEU A 12 14.96 22.85 -0.26
N ASN A 13 13.79 22.23 -0.34
CA ASN A 13 13.64 20.92 -0.99
C ASN A 13 13.95 20.98 -2.49
N LEU A 14 13.52 22.05 -3.17
CA LEU A 14 13.83 22.24 -4.59
C LEU A 14 15.33 22.48 -4.81
N ALA A 15 15.96 23.33 -3.99
CA ALA A 15 17.40 23.60 -4.05
C ALA A 15 18.21 22.31 -3.82
N LEU A 16 17.83 21.51 -2.82
CA LEU A 16 18.45 20.21 -2.57
C LEU A 16 18.24 19.24 -3.75
N THR A 17 17.04 19.23 -4.34
CA THR A 17 16.75 18.40 -5.52
C THR A 17 17.65 18.77 -6.70
N VAL A 18 17.81 20.07 -6.99
CA VAL A 18 18.69 20.55 -8.07
C VAL A 18 20.15 20.21 -7.79
N LEU A 19 20.61 20.40 -6.54
CA LEU A 19 21.96 20.06 -6.12
C LEU A 19 22.27 18.58 -6.31
N LEU A 20 21.36 17.70 -5.85
CA LEU A 20 21.49 16.25 -5.99
C LEU A 20 21.44 15.81 -7.47
N ALA A 21 20.56 16.39 -8.28
CA ALA A 21 20.47 16.10 -9.70
C ALA A 21 21.74 16.53 -10.45
N ALA A 22 22.35 17.66 -10.08
CA ALA A 22 23.62 18.11 -10.61
C ALA A 22 24.77 17.17 -10.19
N ALA A 23 24.84 16.80 -8.91
CA ALA A 23 25.83 15.85 -8.40
C ALA A 23 25.72 14.50 -9.11
N TYR A 24 24.50 13.95 -9.27
CA TYR A 24 24.26 12.73 -10.05
C TYR A 24 24.76 12.87 -11.49
N SER A 25 24.46 13.98 -12.15
CA SER A 25 24.86 14.24 -13.54
C SER A 25 26.39 14.29 -13.71
N LEU A 26 27.11 14.77 -12.70
CA LEU A 26 28.58 14.80 -12.68
C LEU A 26 29.17 13.42 -12.35
N LEU A 27 28.67 12.76 -11.31
CA LEU A 27 29.21 11.50 -10.81
C LEU A 27 29.02 10.35 -11.82
N ARG A 28 27.85 10.28 -12.49
CA ARG A 28 27.57 9.23 -13.49
C ARG A 28 28.50 9.24 -14.71
N ARG A 29 29.16 10.39 -14.98
CA ARG A 29 30.09 10.56 -16.11
C ARG A 29 31.52 10.13 -15.78
N ARG A 30 31.87 10.02 -14.49
CA ARG A 30 33.22 9.62 -14.08
C ARG A 30 33.36 8.10 -14.21
N PRO A 31 34.42 7.58 -14.89
CA PRO A 31 34.58 6.15 -15.14
C PRO A 31 34.66 5.32 -13.86
N GLN A 32 35.23 5.90 -12.79
CA GLN A 32 35.36 5.27 -11.48
C GLN A 32 34.01 4.95 -10.80
N TYR A 33 32.95 5.70 -11.11
CA TYR A 33 31.63 5.52 -10.48
C TYR A 33 30.61 4.84 -11.41
N VAL A 34 31.03 4.43 -12.61
CA VAL A 34 30.14 3.82 -13.60
C VAL A 34 29.50 2.55 -13.07
N GLU A 35 30.27 1.70 -12.39
CA GLU A 35 29.77 0.43 -11.85
C GLU A 35 28.65 0.65 -10.81
N VAL A 36 28.75 1.73 -10.03
CA VAL A 36 27.76 2.09 -9.00
C VAL A 36 26.47 2.66 -9.63
N TYR A 37 26.59 3.56 -10.60
CA TYR A 37 25.42 4.24 -11.19
C TYR A 37 24.79 3.50 -12.37
N ALA A 38 25.49 2.51 -12.92
CA ALA A 38 25.02 1.69 -14.03
C ALA A 38 25.44 0.22 -13.87
N PRO A 39 25.02 -0.47 -12.80
CA PRO A 39 25.43 -1.84 -12.50
C PRO A 39 24.92 -2.87 -13.53
N ARG A 40 23.87 -2.53 -14.28
CA ARG A 40 23.20 -3.41 -15.27
C ARG A 40 23.33 -2.84 -16.69
N ARG A 41 24.55 -2.57 -17.17
CA ARG A 41 24.77 -1.93 -18.49
C ARG A 41 24.51 -2.85 -19.68
N PRO A 42 23.52 -2.49 -20.52
CA PRO A 42 23.79 -2.37 -21.98
C PRO A 42 23.36 -1.05 -22.67
N TYR A 43 22.60 -0.13 -22.03
CA TYR A 43 21.79 0.88 -22.78
C TYR A 43 21.89 2.36 -22.37
N ALA A 44 22.98 2.84 -21.76
CA ALA A 44 23.10 4.26 -21.40
C ALA A 44 24.16 4.97 -22.26
N PRO A 45 23.79 5.71 -23.32
CA PRO A 45 24.68 6.69 -23.92
C PRO A 45 25.00 7.74 -22.86
N LEU A 46 26.29 7.91 -22.55
CA LEU A 46 26.73 8.82 -21.49
C LEU A 46 26.54 10.30 -21.86
N ASP A 47 26.40 10.57 -23.15
CA ASP A 47 26.40 11.90 -23.74
C ASP A 47 25.00 12.54 -23.79
N GLU A 48 23.92 11.74 -23.73
CA GLU A 48 22.55 12.26 -23.71
C GLU A 48 22.15 12.75 -22.31
N HIS A 49 21.29 13.77 -22.27
CA HIS A 49 20.63 14.23 -21.04
C HIS A 49 19.81 13.08 -20.46
N TRP A 50 20.23 12.57 -19.30
CA TRP A 50 19.66 11.36 -18.70
C TRP A 50 18.16 11.46 -18.45
N LEU A 51 17.64 12.66 -18.17
CA LEU A 51 16.21 12.86 -17.92
C LEU A 51 15.39 12.69 -19.20
N ALA A 52 15.87 13.24 -20.32
CA ALA A 52 15.23 13.08 -21.62
C ALA A 52 15.28 11.61 -22.08
N ALA A 53 16.44 10.97 -21.91
CA ALA A 53 16.62 9.55 -22.19
C ALA A 53 15.68 8.67 -21.32
N ALA A 54 15.53 9.00 -20.03
CA ALA A 54 14.62 8.29 -19.13
C ALA A 54 13.14 8.47 -19.50
N TRP A 55 12.75 9.67 -19.93
CA TRP A 55 11.37 9.97 -20.35
C TRP A 55 10.96 9.27 -21.66
N ARG A 56 11.92 9.08 -22.58
CA ARG A 56 11.68 8.45 -23.88
C ARG A 56 11.62 6.92 -23.82
N ARG A 57 11.90 6.29 -22.67
CA ARG A 57 11.93 4.83 -22.56
C ARG A 57 10.57 4.21 -22.82
N SER A 58 10.56 3.18 -23.65
CA SER A 58 9.39 2.35 -23.87
C SER A 58 9.20 1.34 -22.73
N GLU A 59 8.02 0.70 -22.70
CA GLU A 59 7.74 -0.34 -21.71
C GLU A 59 8.66 -1.56 -21.90
N GLU A 60 9.02 -1.88 -23.15
CA GLU A 60 9.90 -2.98 -23.52
C GLU A 60 11.32 -2.74 -23.00
N ASP A 61 11.83 -1.52 -23.11
CA ASP A 61 13.14 -1.14 -22.56
C ASP A 61 13.17 -1.28 -21.03
N ILE A 62 12.07 -0.89 -20.38
CA ILE A 62 11.93 -1.02 -18.93
C ILE A 62 11.85 -2.50 -18.54
N HIS A 63 11.12 -3.31 -19.29
CA HIS A 63 11.05 -4.75 -19.08
C HIS A 63 12.43 -5.41 -19.21
N ALA A 64 13.20 -5.05 -20.25
CA ALA A 64 14.55 -5.58 -20.47
C ALA A 64 15.53 -5.18 -19.35
N ALA A 65 15.42 -3.95 -18.83
CA ALA A 65 16.35 -3.44 -17.82
C ALA A 65 15.98 -3.81 -16.36
N ALA A 66 14.69 -3.84 -16.04
CA ALA A 66 14.18 -3.96 -14.67
C ALA A 66 13.28 -5.19 -14.44
N GLY A 67 12.95 -5.96 -15.48
CA GLY A 67 12.02 -7.07 -15.41
C GLY A 67 10.56 -6.62 -15.30
N LEU A 68 9.66 -7.61 -15.23
CA LEU A 68 8.22 -7.37 -15.20
C LEU A 68 7.78 -6.55 -13.98
N ASP A 69 8.34 -6.83 -12.81
CA ASP A 69 7.97 -6.10 -11.58
C ASP A 69 8.35 -4.62 -11.66
N GLY A 70 9.43 -4.27 -12.38
CA GLY A 70 9.81 -2.87 -12.65
C GLY A 70 8.78 -2.14 -13.51
N VAL A 71 8.29 -2.78 -14.58
CA VAL A 71 7.20 -2.25 -15.42
C VAL A 71 5.93 -2.01 -14.59
N ILE A 72 5.54 -3.00 -13.79
CA ILE A 72 4.32 -2.93 -12.98
C ILE A 72 4.44 -1.81 -11.94
N PHE A 73 5.58 -1.70 -11.26
CA PHE A 73 5.84 -0.64 -10.29
C PHE A 73 5.69 0.75 -10.92
N LEU A 74 6.28 0.96 -12.10
CA LEU A 74 6.18 2.25 -12.79
C LEU A 74 4.74 2.59 -13.19
N ARG A 75 3.98 1.61 -13.69
CA ARG A 75 2.56 1.81 -14.04
C ARG A 75 1.72 2.18 -12.83
N ILE A 76 1.95 1.52 -11.69
CA ILE A 76 1.31 1.89 -10.43
C ILE A 76 1.70 3.35 -10.08
N PHE A 77 2.99 3.68 -10.06
CA PHE A 77 3.44 5.03 -9.75
C PHE A 77 2.77 6.11 -10.62
N VAL A 78 2.67 5.89 -11.94
CA VAL A 78 2.01 6.82 -12.88
C VAL A 78 0.50 6.89 -12.61
N PHE A 79 -0.16 5.75 -12.39
CA PHE A 79 -1.58 5.70 -12.08
C PHE A 79 -1.92 6.52 -10.83
N TRP A 80 -1.15 6.36 -9.76
CA TRP A 80 -1.34 7.08 -8.51
C TRP A 80 -0.98 8.56 -8.63
N SER A 81 0.08 8.90 -9.37
CA SER A 81 0.48 10.29 -9.61
C SER A 81 -0.62 11.09 -10.32
N PHE A 82 -1.34 10.47 -11.27
CA PHE A 82 -2.49 11.10 -11.92
C PHE A 82 -3.61 11.42 -10.94
N TRP A 83 -3.96 10.49 -10.04
CA TRP A 83 -5.02 10.72 -9.04
C TRP A 83 -4.64 11.76 -7.99
N ALA A 84 -3.36 11.82 -7.61
CA ALA A 84 -2.85 12.86 -6.72
C ALA A 84 -2.91 14.26 -7.37
N ALA A 85 -2.62 14.35 -8.68
CA ALA A 85 -2.64 15.60 -9.43
C ALA A 85 -4.05 16.16 -9.68
N LEU A 86 -5.08 15.31 -9.78
CA LEU A 86 -6.47 15.78 -9.94
C LEU A 86 -7.09 16.32 -8.64
N GLY A 87 -6.48 16.06 -7.47
CA GLY A 87 -6.95 16.51 -6.16
C GLY A 87 -8.36 15.97 -5.79
N PRO A 88 -8.75 16.04 -4.51
CA PRO A 88 -10.17 16.01 -4.18
C PRO A 88 -10.81 17.27 -4.80
N ALA A 89 -11.84 17.11 -5.62
CA ALA A 89 -12.66 18.22 -6.08
C ALA A 89 -13.05 19.12 -4.87
N PRO A 90 -13.06 20.45 -4.99
CA PRO A 90 -13.30 21.33 -3.86
C PRO A 90 -14.75 21.15 -3.38
N LEU A 91 -14.95 20.30 -2.38
CA LEU A 91 -16.11 20.39 -1.50
C LEU A 91 -15.82 21.51 -0.52
N LEU A 92 -16.21 22.75 -0.85
CA LEU A 92 -16.63 23.84 0.06
C LEU A 92 -16.84 25.12 -0.79
N PRO A 93 -17.92 25.92 -0.58
CA PRO A 93 -18.27 26.39 0.76
C PRO A 93 -19.78 26.48 1.08
N LEU A 94 -20.20 25.84 2.17
CA LEU A 94 -21.35 26.28 2.97
C LEU A 94 -20.95 26.32 4.45
N CYS A 95 -20.02 27.22 4.78
CA CYS A 95 -19.82 27.70 6.14
C CYS A 95 -19.20 29.11 6.08
N ARG A 96 -19.97 30.04 5.51
CA ARG A 96 -19.81 31.48 5.71
C ARG A 96 -20.97 31.98 6.57
N SER A 97 -21.12 31.44 7.77
CA SER A 97 -21.82 32.12 8.86
C SER A 97 -21.53 31.37 10.15
N CYS A 98 -20.60 31.89 10.94
CA CYS A 98 -20.48 31.74 12.39
C CYS A 98 -19.19 32.47 12.80
N SER A 99 -19.22 33.79 12.70
CA SER A 99 -18.24 34.68 13.30
C SER A 99 -18.72 35.05 14.71
N SER A 100 -18.19 34.35 15.73
CA SER A 100 -18.21 34.80 17.13
C SER A 100 -16.94 34.31 17.86
N PRO A 101 -16.07 35.19 18.39
CA PRO A 101 -14.94 34.82 19.24
C PRO A 101 -15.34 34.62 20.72
N PRO A 102 -14.45 34.08 21.59
CA PRO A 102 -14.79 33.05 22.57
C PRO A 102 -14.97 33.57 24.00
N ASN A 103 -15.56 32.75 24.88
CA ASN A 103 -15.32 32.84 26.33
C ASN A 103 -14.70 31.52 26.84
N PRO A 104 -13.71 31.61 27.74
CA PRO A 104 -12.92 30.48 28.21
C PRO A 104 -13.64 29.78 29.37
N ILE A 105 -13.38 28.49 29.56
CA ILE A 105 -13.21 27.79 30.85
C ILE A 105 -13.32 26.27 30.59
N GLY A 106 -12.20 25.57 30.83
CA GLY A 106 -12.08 24.13 31.12
C GLY A 106 -12.48 23.17 29.99
N SER A 107 -11.77 22.12 29.63
CA SER A 107 -10.64 21.41 30.22
C SER A 107 -10.15 20.43 29.14
N VAL A 108 -8.84 20.24 29.05
CA VAL A 108 -8.18 19.37 28.08
C VAL A 108 -8.47 17.89 28.41
N PRO A 109 -8.76 17.05 27.41
CA PRO A 109 -7.98 15.82 27.34
C PRO A 109 -7.41 15.57 25.94
N LEU A 110 -6.12 15.26 25.98
CA LEU A 110 -5.27 14.68 24.95
C LEU A 110 -5.84 13.32 24.50
N LEU A 111 -6.12 13.14 23.21
CA LEU A 111 -6.43 11.82 22.64
C LEU A 111 -5.73 11.61 21.29
N THR A 112 -4.47 11.25 21.45
CA THR A 112 -3.71 10.21 20.74
C THR A 112 -4.52 9.33 19.77
N GLY A 113 -4.11 9.36 18.50
CA GLY A 113 -3.97 8.21 17.59
C GLY A 113 -5.15 7.27 17.35
N MET A 114 -5.85 7.43 16.23
CA MET A 114 -6.61 6.34 15.61
C MET A 114 -5.68 5.45 14.78
N ARG A 115 -5.20 4.36 15.40
CA ARG A 115 -4.67 3.17 14.71
C ARG A 115 -5.85 2.28 14.28
N LEU A 116 -5.73 1.73 13.07
CA LEU A 116 -6.56 0.67 12.52
C LEU A 116 -6.78 -0.46 13.52
N GLY A 117 -8.03 -0.91 13.61
CA GLY A 117 -8.47 -1.92 14.55
C GLY A 117 -7.88 -3.31 14.32
N TYR A 118 -7.63 -4.01 15.42
CA TYR A 118 -7.68 -5.46 15.49
C TYR A 118 -8.60 -5.88 16.66
N ARG A 119 -9.29 -6.98 16.39
CA ARG A 119 -10.42 -7.58 17.10
C ARG A 119 -10.01 -8.19 18.45
N VAL A 120 -10.83 -8.01 19.49
CA VAL A 120 -10.82 -8.81 20.72
C VAL A 120 -12.26 -9.14 21.13
N VAL A 121 -12.48 -10.40 21.50
CA VAL A 121 -13.76 -11.03 21.91
C VAL A 121 -13.72 -11.34 23.41
N ALA A 122 -14.88 -11.23 24.08
CA ALA A 122 -15.33 -11.81 25.38
C ALA A 122 -16.09 -10.73 26.19
N GLN A 123 -17.14 -10.92 27.00
CA GLN A 123 -17.95 -12.04 27.48
C GLN A 123 -19.22 -11.45 28.15
N HIS A 124 -20.26 -12.28 28.31
CA HIS A 124 -21.62 -12.00 28.76
C HIS A 124 -21.80 -11.75 30.28
N GLN A 125 -22.61 -10.75 30.66
CA GLN A 125 -23.42 -10.54 31.91
C GLN A 125 -23.90 -9.07 31.87
N GLY A 126 -25.07 -8.59 32.32
CA GLY A 126 -26.19 -9.06 33.13
C GLY A 126 -27.01 -7.80 33.52
N VAL A 127 -28.33 -7.96 33.70
CA VAL A 127 -29.41 -6.95 33.77
C VAL A 127 -29.40 -6.03 35.02
N ARG A 128 -29.82 -4.75 34.88
CA ARG A 128 -30.65 -3.88 35.79
C ARG A 128 -30.57 -2.42 35.29
N GLY A 129 -31.56 -1.54 35.22
CA GLY A 129 -32.91 -1.45 35.80
C GLY A 129 -33.09 -0.03 36.43
N GLY A 130 -34.10 0.74 36.00
CA GLY A 130 -34.56 2.00 36.66
C GLY A 130 -34.83 3.15 35.67
N ARG A 131 -36.08 3.48 35.31
CA ARG A 131 -37.02 4.44 35.97
C ARG A 131 -36.31 5.76 36.32
N GLY A 132 -36.70 6.95 35.90
CA GLY A 132 -37.87 7.49 35.20
C GLY A 132 -37.97 8.97 35.59
N ALA A 133 -38.45 9.86 34.72
CA ALA A 133 -39.02 11.14 35.17
C ALA A 133 -39.92 11.72 34.09
N ARG A 134 -41.18 11.85 34.47
CA ARG A 134 -42.32 12.41 33.76
C ARG A 134 -42.35 13.91 34.04
N ALA A 135 -42.35 14.75 33.01
CA ALA A 135 -42.79 16.14 33.13
C ALA A 135 -43.92 16.39 32.11
N ARG A 136 -45.06 16.87 32.64
CA ARG A 136 -46.34 17.16 31.99
C ARG A 136 -46.41 18.66 31.64
N GLY A 137 -47.09 18.97 30.53
CA GLY A 137 -47.73 20.26 30.22
C GLY A 137 -46.82 21.23 29.44
N ALA A 138 -47.24 21.92 28.38
CA ALA A 138 -48.56 22.40 27.94
C ALA A 138 -48.57 22.66 26.40
N PRO A 139 -49.70 23.04 25.76
CA PRO A 139 -50.07 22.57 24.42
C PRO A 139 -49.85 23.55 23.23
N ALA A 140 -49.98 22.94 22.05
CA ALA A 140 -50.52 23.47 20.78
C ALA A 140 -49.71 24.52 19.98
N GLY A 141 -49.00 24.02 18.97
CA GLY A 141 -48.71 24.72 17.73
C GLY A 141 -48.68 23.70 16.58
N GLN A 142 -49.71 23.71 15.74
CA GLN A 142 -49.85 22.79 14.60
C GLN A 142 -48.78 23.14 13.54
N LEU A 143 -47.78 22.28 13.34
CA LEU A 143 -46.81 22.38 12.25
C LEU A 143 -47.27 21.52 11.05
N PRO A 144 -47.06 21.98 9.80
CA PRO A 144 -47.55 21.31 8.60
C PRO A 144 -46.87 19.94 8.42
N GLY A 145 -47.64 18.98 7.91
CA GLY A 145 -47.31 17.55 7.85
C GLY A 145 -45.89 17.26 7.37
N ALA A 146 -45.07 16.76 8.28
CA ALA A 146 -43.76 16.21 7.95
C ALA A 146 -43.95 14.93 7.12
N PRO A 147 -43.27 14.77 5.97
CA PRO A 147 -43.25 13.49 5.27
C PRO A 147 -42.63 12.43 6.19
N ALA A 148 -43.21 11.21 6.14
CA ALA A 148 -42.89 10.09 7.02
C ALA A 148 -41.37 9.91 7.21
N GLU A 149 -40.96 9.63 8.45
CA GLU A 149 -39.57 9.59 8.92
C GLU A 149 -38.64 8.70 8.06
N GLY A 150 -39.19 7.69 7.38
CA GLY A 150 -38.47 6.83 6.45
C GLY A 150 -38.04 7.49 5.12
N ASP A 151 -38.76 8.52 4.65
CA ASP A 151 -38.44 9.19 3.38
C ASP A 151 -37.35 10.27 3.53
N ARG A 152 -37.19 10.81 4.74
CA ARG A 152 -36.15 11.81 5.05
C ARG A 152 -34.74 11.21 5.05
N LEU A 153 -34.59 9.91 5.32
CA LEU A 153 -33.31 9.19 5.25
C LEU A 153 -33.07 8.53 3.88
N ARG A 154 -34.14 8.15 3.16
CA ARG A 154 -34.02 7.54 1.83
C ARG A 154 -33.47 8.47 0.77
N ARG A 155 -33.92 9.73 0.74
CA ARG A 155 -33.48 10.69 -0.29
C ARG A 155 -31.98 11.05 -0.16
N PRO A 156 -31.45 11.36 1.05
CA PRO A 156 -30.01 11.54 1.23
C PRO A 156 -29.22 10.25 0.95
N ALA A 157 -29.72 9.07 1.37
CA ALA A 157 -29.03 7.81 1.13
C ALA A 157 -28.98 7.44 -0.36
N GLN A 158 -30.05 7.66 -1.11
CA GLN A 158 -30.08 7.46 -2.57
C GLN A 158 -29.25 8.51 -3.31
N GLN A 159 -29.24 9.76 -2.84
CA GLN A 159 -28.39 10.82 -3.39
C GLN A 159 -26.92 10.48 -3.16
N VAL A 160 -26.53 10.07 -1.94
CA VAL A 160 -25.17 9.63 -1.61
C VAL A 160 -24.80 8.37 -2.40
N HIS A 161 -25.72 7.42 -2.59
CA HIS A 161 -25.49 6.24 -3.40
C HIS A 161 -25.25 6.60 -4.89
N ARG A 162 -26.05 7.50 -5.47
CA ARG A 162 -25.84 7.99 -6.86
C ARG A 162 -24.57 8.84 -6.98
N SER A 163 -24.27 9.69 -5.99
CA SER A 163 -23.03 10.48 -5.95
C SER A 163 -21.79 9.59 -5.79
N LEU A 164 -21.88 8.49 -5.03
CA LEU A 164 -20.83 7.48 -4.93
C LEU A 164 -20.66 6.70 -6.23
N GLN A 165 -21.74 6.39 -6.95
CA GLN A 165 -21.67 5.77 -8.27
C GLN A 165 -21.03 6.70 -9.32
N HIS A 166 -21.21 8.02 -9.21
CA HIS A 166 -20.51 8.98 -10.07
C HIS A 166 -19.06 9.24 -9.65
N LEU A 167 -18.71 9.10 -8.35
CA LEU A 167 -17.33 9.22 -7.86
C LEU A 167 -16.50 7.96 -8.08
N GLN A 168 -17.11 6.78 -8.12
CA GLN A 168 -16.46 5.58 -8.64
C GLN A 168 -16.53 5.63 -10.15
N ARG A 169 -15.54 6.25 -10.83
CA ARG A 169 -15.26 5.90 -12.24
C ARG A 169 -14.73 4.46 -12.25
N PRO A 170 -15.53 3.42 -12.53
CA PRO A 170 -15.10 2.03 -12.30
C PRO A 170 -14.19 1.51 -13.42
N GLY A 171 -13.92 2.30 -14.46
CA GLY A 171 -13.17 1.81 -15.62
C GLY A 171 -11.66 1.71 -15.41
N ARG A 172 -11.02 2.71 -14.80
CA ARG A 172 -9.55 2.84 -14.92
C ARG A 172 -8.78 1.84 -14.08
N LEU A 173 -9.18 1.65 -12.82
CA LEU A 173 -8.51 0.67 -11.94
C LEU A 173 -8.73 -0.76 -12.46
N GLN A 174 -9.95 -1.08 -12.91
CA GLN A 174 -10.27 -2.39 -13.49
C GLN A 174 -9.50 -2.63 -14.79
N GLN A 175 -9.34 -1.60 -15.63
CA GLN A 175 -8.55 -1.67 -16.85
C GLN A 175 -7.06 -1.89 -16.57
N GLU A 176 -6.47 -1.13 -15.64
CA GLU A 176 -5.06 -1.34 -15.24
C GLU A 176 -4.87 -2.71 -14.58
N TYR A 177 -5.81 -3.16 -13.75
CA TYR A 177 -5.78 -4.50 -13.17
C TYR A 177 -5.80 -5.58 -14.25
N LYS A 178 -6.74 -5.50 -15.21
CA LYS A 178 -6.85 -6.45 -16.33
C LYS A 178 -5.57 -6.47 -17.18
N TYR A 179 -4.99 -5.30 -17.41
CA TYR A 179 -3.72 -5.16 -18.11
C TYR A 179 -2.57 -5.85 -17.37
N ILE A 180 -2.39 -5.54 -16.09
CA ILE A 180 -1.31 -6.08 -15.25
C ILE A 180 -1.47 -7.59 -15.08
N SER A 181 -2.69 -8.07 -14.83
CA SER A 181 -2.96 -9.51 -14.69
C SER A 181 -2.69 -10.26 -16.00
N GLY A 182 -3.07 -9.68 -17.14
CA GLY A 182 -2.75 -10.22 -18.47
C GLY A 182 -1.25 -10.31 -18.69
N LYS A 183 -0.51 -9.21 -18.49
CA LYS A 183 0.96 -9.19 -18.61
C LYS A 183 1.65 -10.19 -17.69
N ARG A 184 1.17 -10.35 -16.45
CA ARG A 184 1.69 -11.35 -15.51
C ARG A 184 1.45 -12.77 -16.00
N LEU A 185 0.26 -13.04 -16.55
CA LEU A 185 -0.07 -14.36 -17.09
C LEU A 185 0.77 -14.67 -18.34
N ASP A 186 0.87 -13.73 -19.28
CA ASP A 186 1.68 -13.88 -20.49
C ASP A 186 3.15 -14.13 -20.14
N TYR A 187 3.68 -13.38 -19.17
CA TYR A 187 5.03 -13.60 -18.67
C TYR A 187 5.20 -14.99 -18.04
N PHE A 188 4.26 -15.41 -17.19
CA PHE A 188 4.32 -16.74 -16.57
C PHE A 188 4.35 -17.86 -17.62
N MET A 189 3.48 -17.77 -18.63
CA MET A 189 3.36 -18.77 -19.69
C MET A 189 4.54 -18.80 -20.67
N THR A 190 5.18 -17.65 -20.91
CA THR A 190 6.33 -17.55 -21.85
C THR A 190 7.70 -17.65 -21.18
N SER A 191 7.78 -17.48 -19.86
CA SER A 191 9.03 -17.54 -19.11
C SER A 191 9.60 -18.97 -19.04
N LYS A 192 10.92 -19.06 -18.85
CA LYS A 192 11.57 -20.34 -18.58
C LYS A 192 11.09 -20.91 -17.25
N PRO A 193 10.92 -22.23 -17.13
CA PRO A 193 10.57 -22.87 -15.86
C PRO A 193 11.62 -22.52 -14.79
N LEU A 194 11.18 -21.82 -13.74
CA LEU A 194 12.02 -21.50 -12.59
C LEU A 194 11.83 -22.55 -11.49
N PRO A 195 12.86 -22.83 -10.66
CA PRO A 195 12.73 -23.78 -9.54
C PRO A 195 11.56 -23.46 -8.60
N GLN A 196 11.26 -22.18 -8.40
CA GLN A 196 10.13 -21.72 -7.58
C GLN A 196 8.76 -22.14 -8.12
N HIS A 197 8.62 -22.48 -9.41
CA HIS A 197 7.36 -22.98 -9.97
C HIS A 197 7.06 -24.42 -9.54
N PHE A 198 8.09 -25.16 -9.11
CA PHE A 198 8.00 -26.58 -8.72
C PHE A 198 8.29 -26.79 -7.23
N THR A 199 8.56 -25.73 -6.48
CA THR A 199 8.93 -25.79 -5.07
C THR A 199 7.81 -25.25 -4.21
N VAL A 200 7.32 -26.06 -3.27
CA VAL A 200 6.27 -25.65 -2.31
C VAL A 200 6.89 -25.53 -0.93
N LEU A 201 6.62 -24.41 -0.25
CA LEU A 201 7.02 -24.21 1.14
C LEU A 201 5.97 -24.81 2.08
N VAL A 202 6.30 -25.95 2.68
CA VAL A 202 5.47 -26.59 3.71
C VAL A 202 5.88 -26.07 5.10
N ARG A 203 4.89 -25.67 5.90
CA ARG A 203 5.07 -25.14 7.26
C ARG A 203 4.23 -25.92 8.25
N ALA A 204 4.53 -25.77 9.54
CA ALA A 204 3.80 -26.41 10.65
C ALA A 204 3.73 -27.94 10.54
N ILE A 205 4.87 -28.55 10.20
CA ILE A 205 4.99 -30.02 10.15
C ILE A 205 4.93 -30.54 11.61
N PRO A 206 4.02 -31.48 11.92
CA PRO A 206 3.97 -32.07 13.25
C PRO A 206 5.25 -32.85 13.52
N VAL A 207 5.86 -32.61 14.69
CA VAL A 207 7.04 -33.35 15.14
C VAL A 207 6.54 -34.55 15.94
N SER A 208 6.89 -35.75 15.50
CA SER A 208 6.58 -37.00 16.20
C SER A 208 7.83 -37.54 16.87
N ASP A 209 7.67 -38.11 18.07
CA ASP A 209 8.79 -38.72 18.80
C ASP A 209 9.38 -39.89 17.99
N GLY A 210 10.71 -39.85 17.78
CA GLY A 210 11.45 -40.92 17.11
C GLY A 210 11.51 -40.87 15.57
N ILE A 211 10.84 -39.91 14.91
CA ILE A 211 10.92 -39.74 13.44
C ILE A 211 11.47 -38.34 13.13
N SER A 212 12.45 -38.26 12.22
CA SER A 212 12.95 -36.95 11.81
C SER A 212 11.91 -36.22 10.95
N VAL A 213 11.91 -34.88 11.00
CA VAL A 213 11.00 -34.07 10.16
C VAL A 213 11.14 -34.40 8.68
N GLY A 214 12.35 -34.73 8.23
CA GLY A 214 12.61 -35.14 6.84
C GLY A 214 11.94 -36.46 6.48
N ASP A 215 12.05 -37.47 7.35
CA ASP A 215 11.42 -38.78 7.12
C ASP A 215 9.90 -38.69 7.11
N ALA A 216 9.32 -37.87 8.00
CA ALA A 216 7.88 -37.62 8.03
C ALA A 216 7.38 -36.99 6.72
N VAL A 217 8.13 -36.01 6.17
CA VAL A 217 7.83 -35.36 4.89
C VAL A 217 8.00 -36.34 3.73
N ASP A 218 9.11 -37.08 3.67
CA ASP A 218 9.36 -38.05 2.61
C ASP A 218 8.28 -39.12 2.57
N LYS A 219 7.93 -39.71 3.72
CA LYS A 219 6.84 -40.68 3.83
C LYS A 219 5.51 -40.11 3.33
N PHE A 220 5.12 -38.92 3.81
CA PHE A 220 3.86 -38.28 3.44
C PHE A 220 3.76 -38.03 1.93
N PHE A 221 4.78 -37.41 1.33
CA PHE A 221 4.73 -37.08 -0.10
C PHE A 221 4.88 -38.30 -0.99
N ARG A 222 5.62 -39.34 -0.58
CA ARG A 222 5.65 -40.61 -1.32
C ARG A 222 4.32 -41.35 -1.27
N GLU A 223 3.58 -41.25 -0.17
CA GLU A 223 2.29 -41.91 -0.01
C GLU A 223 1.18 -41.19 -0.80
N TYR A 224 1.09 -39.86 -0.70
CA TYR A 224 0.00 -39.08 -1.31
C TYR A 224 0.32 -38.46 -2.67
N HIS A 225 1.60 -38.29 -2.99
CA HIS A 225 2.08 -37.59 -4.20
C HIS A 225 3.22 -38.34 -4.90
N SER A 226 3.15 -39.67 -4.93
CA SER A 226 4.20 -40.56 -5.43
C SER A 226 4.74 -40.23 -6.84
N SER A 227 3.86 -39.78 -7.75
CA SER A 227 4.20 -39.51 -9.15
C SER A 227 4.80 -38.12 -9.39
N THR A 228 4.60 -37.17 -8.48
CA THR A 228 5.04 -35.76 -8.64
C THR A 228 6.10 -35.34 -7.64
N TYR A 229 6.26 -36.10 -6.55
CA TYR A 229 7.28 -35.83 -5.55
C TYR A 229 8.68 -36.14 -6.07
N LEU A 230 9.59 -35.17 -5.94
CA LEU A 230 10.97 -35.29 -6.43
C LEU A 230 12.00 -35.29 -5.30
N SER A 231 11.97 -34.27 -4.44
CA SER A 231 12.84 -34.17 -3.27
C SER A 231 12.32 -33.13 -2.27
N HIS A 232 12.92 -33.10 -1.08
CA HIS A 232 12.66 -32.06 -0.09
C HIS A 232 13.97 -31.53 0.51
N THR A 233 13.91 -30.37 1.15
CA THR A 233 15.02 -29.82 1.95
C THR A 233 14.44 -29.25 3.24
N VAL A 234 14.96 -29.72 4.38
CA VAL A 234 14.51 -29.25 5.69
C VAL A 234 15.19 -27.92 6.01
N VAL A 235 14.39 -26.90 6.33
CA VAL A 235 14.89 -25.59 6.72
C VAL A 235 15.17 -25.58 8.22
N HIS A 236 16.44 -25.44 8.58
CA HIS A 236 16.87 -25.34 9.98
C HIS A 236 17.05 -23.88 10.41
N GLN A 237 16.79 -23.58 11.68
CA GLN A 237 17.13 -22.27 12.25
C GLN A 237 18.65 -22.14 12.38
N THR A 238 19.29 -21.48 11.43
CA THR A 238 20.74 -21.28 11.38
C THR A 238 21.20 -19.99 12.06
N GLY A 239 20.40 -19.39 12.96
CA GLY A 239 20.68 -18.05 13.51
C GLY A 239 22.08 -17.88 14.12
N LYS A 240 22.55 -18.86 14.90
CA LYS A 240 23.92 -18.84 15.46
C LYS A 240 24.99 -19.10 14.40
N LEU A 241 24.77 -20.05 13.50
CA LEU A 241 25.68 -20.37 12.38
C LEU A 241 25.86 -19.19 11.42
N ARG A 242 24.77 -18.47 11.12
CA ARG A 242 24.81 -17.30 10.25
C ARG A 242 25.64 -16.18 10.85
N ARG A 243 25.60 -15.98 12.18
CA ARG A 243 26.46 -15.00 12.87
C ARG A 243 27.93 -15.36 12.73
N LEU A 244 28.29 -16.62 13.01
CA LEU A 244 29.66 -17.10 12.86
C LEU A 244 30.17 -16.99 11.42
N LEU A 245 29.32 -17.26 10.43
CA LEU A 245 29.69 -17.12 9.02
C LEU A 245 29.91 -15.65 8.64
N ILE A 246 29.06 -14.75 9.10
CA ILE A 246 29.23 -13.30 8.88
C ILE A 246 30.51 -12.80 9.54
N ASP A 247 30.76 -13.19 10.80
CA ASP A 247 31.98 -12.82 11.51
C ASP A 247 33.24 -13.30 10.77
N ALA A 248 33.23 -14.54 10.29
CA ALA A 248 34.33 -15.12 9.51
C ALA A 248 34.55 -14.40 8.17
N VAL A 249 33.48 -14.02 7.46
CA VAL A 249 33.58 -13.25 6.21
C VAL A 249 34.12 -11.84 6.44
N HIS A 250 33.89 -11.25 7.62
CA HIS A 250 34.44 -9.94 7.99
C HIS A 250 35.86 -9.99 8.58
N THR A 251 36.41 -11.18 8.85
CA THR A 251 37.78 -11.33 9.37
C THR A 251 38.85 -11.52 8.29
N PHE A 252 38.44 -11.59 7.01
CA PHE A 252 39.32 -11.59 5.83
C PHE A 252 39.14 -10.30 5.02
#